data_AF-A0A6A5UEP3-F1
#
_entry.id   AF-A0A6A5UEP3-F1
#
_cell.length_a   1.000
_cell.length_b   1.000
_cell.length_c   1.000
_cell.angle_alpha   90.00
_cell.angle_beta   90.00
_cell.angle_gamma   90.00
#
_symmetry.space_group_name_H-M   'P 1'
#
loop_
_entity.id
_entity.type
_entity.pdbx_description
1 polymer ?
#
loop_
_entity_poly.entity_id
_entity_poly.type
_entity_poly.pdbx_seq_one_letter_code
_entity_poly.pdbx_strand_id
1 'polypeptide(L)'
;MKRTRDDADYSDQPPKARRISAIDRLSGLSDELLVRILSFVPIPTLLVCQLVSKKFRGLAVDSELWKAAYYKQFVLPRALRIPGIKETNLSSHLHYSSKLSKWLDDSHLLKHGRKTNWKQQFRLRHNWSQGQCAVSEIVVAQPPVDPPLLVMMSSSVIYTADSISSLRAWNLKSERELIASKLLVKGGTDTPQMPTSMAIDTCKDTGHDRIVIGLADGSFTLYALMKEERAFRTLFEHPASSNGMLTALAYSSPYLLTMTDNHLLSMYAFPGESKLDEVLESPKLLYSLRSHTVWPPVSLSIRTTSTSMIAAIAYALPTYLSGWTVGVQEMRLSLDGQLIESRLATAADVYSHTLSGQRSMSSPTTRSSSPFSGGTREPSLASTPSNSKPTSMSYSHPYLLVAHPDNTLSLYLVKSTASALSISPGSCLWGHTSSVSGAHIGFSGKAVSVSRLGDEIRVWDLEGGISSTANRRRSKNGELSVRVQPSRGNEFHGDISEDGSPRKHSLRLALDQGFDDCTVNRGWVGFDEQNVIVLREKSEGSQALVVYDFT
;
A
#
# COMPACT_ATOMS: atom_id res chain seq x y z
N MET A 1 83.72 -24.48 17.10
CA MET A 1 83.00 -24.72 15.83
C MET A 1 82.27 -23.44 15.43
N LYS A 2 82.79 -22.78 14.40
CA LYS A 2 82.34 -21.49 13.85
C LYS A 2 81.43 -21.84 12.67
N ARG A 3 80.15 -21.49 12.70
CA ARG A 3 79.26 -21.67 11.53
C ARG A 3 79.34 -20.40 10.69
N THR A 4 79.90 -20.58 9.50
CA THR A 4 79.99 -19.66 8.38
C THR A 4 78.59 -19.27 7.90
N ARG A 5 78.44 -18.00 7.54
CA ARG A 5 77.23 -17.40 6.98
C ARG A 5 77.50 -17.31 5.47
N ASP A 6 76.74 -18.07 4.68
CA ASP A 6 76.78 -17.95 3.23
C ASP A 6 76.05 -16.65 2.82
N ASP A 7 76.78 -15.84 2.06
CA ASP A 7 76.27 -14.69 1.33
C ASP A 7 75.69 -15.12 -0.03
N ALA A 8 74.75 -14.31 -0.51
CA ALA A 8 74.10 -14.28 -1.81
C ALA A 8 72.86 -15.17 -1.99
N ASP A 9 71.68 -14.55 -2.02
CA ASP A 9 71.11 -14.21 -3.33
C ASP A 9 70.07 -13.08 -3.28
N TYR A 10 70.06 -12.31 -4.36
CA TYR A 10 69.32 -11.06 -4.57
C TYR A 10 67.81 -11.16 -4.31
N SER A 11 67.30 -10.40 -3.35
CA SER A 11 65.87 -10.11 -3.25
C SER A 11 65.52 -8.88 -4.11
N ASP A 12 64.91 -9.08 -5.27
CA ASP A 12 64.14 -8.05 -5.96
C ASP A 12 62.94 -7.68 -5.09
N GLN A 13 63.11 -6.65 -4.25
CA GLN A 13 61.99 -6.03 -3.54
C GLN A 13 61.15 -5.25 -4.57
N PRO A 14 59.82 -5.48 -4.66
CA PRO A 14 58.99 -4.67 -5.53
C PRO A 14 59.11 -3.19 -5.11
N PRO A 15 59.22 -2.25 -6.05
CA PRO A 15 59.43 -0.85 -5.72
C PRO A 15 58.29 -0.38 -4.82
N LYS A 16 58.64 0.12 -3.63
CA LYS A 16 57.72 0.78 -2.70
C LYS A 16 56.90 1.78 -3.50
N ALA A 17 55.58 1.60 -3.53
CA ALA A 17 54.65 2.47 -4.23
C ALA A 17 54.99 3.95 -3.95
N ARG A 18 55.25 4.72 -5.01
CA ARG A 18 55.50 6.17 -4.91
C ARG A 18 54.33 6.80 -4.15
N ARG A 19 54.58 7.30 -2.94
CA ARG A 19 53.65 8.22 -2.27
C ARG A 19 53.63 9.50 -3.08
N ILE A 20 52.66 9.64 -3.98
CA ILE A 20 52.30 10.93 -4.56
C ILE A 20 51.97 11.83 -3.36
N SER A 21 52.71 12.92 -3.18
CA SER A 21 52.36 13.94 -2.21
C SER A 21 51.03 14.56 -2.68
N ALA A 22 49.92 14.02 -2.17
CA ALA A 22 48.59 14.50 -2.48
C ALA A 22 48.47 15.91 -1.88
N ILE A 23 48.70 16.92 -2.70
CA ILE A 23 48.41 18.31 -2.35
C ILE A 23 46.89 18.38 -2.17
N ASP A 24 46.45 18.56 -0.93
CA ASP A 24 45.04 18.69 -0.62
C ASP A 24 44.52 20.06 -1.09
N ARG A 25 44.02 20.09 -2.33
CA ARG A 25 43.41 21.28 -2.94
C ARG A 25 41.95 21.46 -2.52
N LEU A 26 41.36 20.50 -1.81
CA LEU A 26 39.94 20.50 -1.46
C LEU A 26 39.70 21.08 -0.07
N SER A 27 40.60 20.88 0.89
CA SER A 27 40.43 21.44 2.23
C SER A 27 40.43 22.97 2.28
N GLY A 28 41.19 23.61 1.39
CA GLY A 28 41.29 25.07 1.28
C GLY A 28 40.09 25.77 0.62
N LEU A 29 39.12 25.04 0.08
CA LEU A 29 37.92 25.62 -0.53
C LEU A 29 36.89 25.99 0.54
N SER A 30 36.06 26.99 0.22
CA SER A 30 34.89 27.35 1.02
C SER A 30 33.85 26.23 1.01
N ASP A 31 33.05 26.16 2.07
CA ASP A 31 32.04 25.12 2.23
C ASP A 31 30.99 25.16 1.10
N GLU A 32 30.59 26.36 0.65
CA GLU A 32 29.66 26.53 -0.48
C GLU A 32 30.21 25.97 -1.80
N LEU A 33 31.50 26.19 -2.07
CA LEU A 33 32.13 25.64 -3.28
C LEU A 33 32.23 24.13 -3.19
N LEU A 34 32.53 23.59 -2.00
CA LEU A 34 32.57 22.16 -1.77
C LEU A 34 31.20 21.50 -1.93
N VAL A 35 30.14 22.09 -1.37
CA VAL A 35 28.75 21.59 -1.54
C VAL A 35 28.36 21.63 -3.02
N ARG A 36 28.73 22.71 -3.74
CA ARG A 36 28.47 22.80 -5.18
C ARG A 36 29.23 21.74 -5.98
N ILE A 37 30.48 21.47 -5.66
CA ILE A 37 31.25 20.37 -6.27
C ILE A 37 30.58 19.02 -5.98
N LEU A 38 30.23 18.76 -4.71
CA LEU A 38 29.57 17.54 -4.28
C LEU A 38 28.19 17.34 -4.93
N SER A 39 27.49 18.41 -5.30
CA SER A 39 26.19 18.32 -5.99
C SER A 39 26.28 17.67 -7.39
N PHE A 40 27.46 17.66 -8.01
CA PHE A 40 27.70 17.01 -9.30
C PHE A 40 28.17 15.55 -9.17
N VAL A 41 28.49 15.11 -7.95
CA VAL A 41 29.09 13.80 -7.68
C VAL A 41 27.99 12.72 -7.58
N PRO A 42 28.21 11.50 -8.12
CA PRO A 42 27.29 10.38 -7.94
C PRO A 42 27.12 9.97 -6.47
N ILE A 43 25.94 9.44 -6.12
CA ILE A 43 25.60 9.06 -4.74
C ILE A 43 26.59 8.07 -4.09
N PRO A 44 27.10 7.02 -4.78
CA PRO A 44 28.07 6.11 -4.17
C PRO A 44 29.35 6.83 -3.74
N THR A 45 29.85 7.73 -4.58
CA THR A 45 31.04 8.54 -4.28
C THR A 45 30.77 9.51 -3.13
N LEU A 46 29.55 10.05 -3.03
CA LEU A 46 29.15 10.91 -1.92
C LEU A 46 29.13 10.17 -0.57
N LEU A 47 28.74 8.89 -0.56
CA LEU A 47 28.82 8.03 0.63
C LEU A 47 30.28 7.77 1.00
N VAL A 48 31.16 7.54 0.03
CA VAL A 48 32.60 7.41 0.28
C VAL A 48 33.17 8.71 0.86
N CYS A 49 32.77 9.89 0.36
CA CYS A 49 33.21 11.18 0.90
C CYS A 49 32.90 11.35 2.40
N GLN A 50 31.84 10.74 2.93
CA GLN A 50 31.52 10.77 4.37
C GLN A 50 32.60 10.08 5.25
N LEU A 51 33.40 9.21 4.65
CA LEU A 51 34.47 8.46 5.32
C LEU A 51 35.84 9.14 5.22
N VAL A 52 35.99 10.15 4.36
CA VAL A 52 37.29 10.77 4.05
C VAL A 52 37.76 11.70 5.16
N SER A 53 36.90 12.60 5.66
CA SER A 53 37.27 13.54 6.73
C SER A 53 36.04 14.03 7.52
N LYS A 54 36.28 14.66 8.67
CA LYS A 54 35.20 15.29 9.47
C LYS A 54 34.48 16.41 8.70
N LYS A 55 35.21 17.24 7.93
CA LYS A 55 34.64 18.31 7.10
C LYS A 55 33.74 17.74 6.01
N PHE A 56 34.22 16.76 5.26
CA PHE A 56 33.42 16.10 4.23
C PHE A 56 32.26 15.28 4.80
N ARG A 57 32.39 14.72 6.00
CA ARG A 57 31.27 14.05 6.70
C ARG A 57 30.12 15.02 6.98
N GLY A 58 30.41 16.25 7.40
CA GLY A 58 29.38 17.28 7.59
C GLY A 58 28.73 17.68 6.26
N LEU A 59 29.54 18.05 5.28
CA LEU A 59 29.05 18.57 3.98
C LEU A 59 28.31 17.51 3.14
N ALA A 60 28.74 16.25 3.17
CA ALA A 60 28.08 15.16 2.45
C ALA A 60 26.76 14.68 3.09
N VAL A 61 26.40 15.22 4.26
CA VAL A 61 25.10 14.99 4.92
C VAL A 61 24.19 16.22 4.80
N ASP A 62 24.64 17.25 4.08
CA ASP A 62 23.87 18.48 3.89
C ASP A 62 22.48 18.23 3.26
N SER A 63 21.46 18.87 3.82
CA SER A 63 20.07 18.64 3.42
C SER A 63 19.76 19.06 2.00
N GLU A 64 20.39 20.13 1.50
CA GLU A 64 20.11 20.66 0.16
C GLU A 64 20.73 19.80 -0.93
N LEU A 65 21.88 19.18 -0.64
CA LEU A 65 22.48 18.21 -1.54
C LEU A 65 21.58 16.99 -1.72
N TRP A 66 21.09 16.40 -0.62
CA TRP A 66 20.21 15.23 -0.68
C TRP A 66 18.84 15.57 -1.27
N LYS A 67 18.33 16.79 -1.05
CA LYS A 67 17.14 17.29 -1.72
C LYS A 67 17.36 17.38 -3.24
N ALA A 68 18.47 17.97 -3.69
CA ALA A 68 18.77 18.06 -5.12
C ALA A 68 18.90 16.67 -5.77
N ALA A 69 19.58 15.72 -5.10
CA ALA A 69 19.68 14.34 -5.56
C ALA A 69 18.31 13.65 -5.62
N TYR A 70 17.48 13.81 -4.59
CA TYR A 70 16.10 13.29 -4.55
C TYR A 70 15.27 13.81 -5.71
N TYR A 71 15.27 15.13 -5.94
CA TYR A 71 14.49 15.74 -7.00
C TYR A 71 14.98 15.30 -8.38
N LYS A 72 16.29 15.25 -8.59
CA LYS A 72 16.88 14.82 -9.86
C LYS A 72 16.52 13.37 -10.20
N GLN A 73 16.52 12.48 -9.22
CA GLN A 73 16.33 11.03 -9.45
C GLN A 73 14.87 10.59 -9.45
N PHE A 74 14.05 11.15 -8.56
CA PHE A 74 12.67 10.65 -8.34
C PHE A 74 11.59 11.61 -8.86
N VAL A 75 11.79 12.92 -8.74
CA VAL A 75 10.77 13.93 -9.07
C VAL A 75 10.84 14.33 -10.55
N LEU A 76 12.04 14.67 -11.05
CA LEU A 76 12.24 15.17 -12.41
C LEU A 76 11.78 14.16 -13.48
N PRO A 77 12.15 12.86 -13.41
CA PRO A 77 11.68 11.89 -14.39
C PRO A 77 10.17 11.70 -14.38
N ARG A 78 9.51 11.93 -13.23
CA ARG A 78 8.04 11.88 -13.11
C ARG A 78 7.38 13.13 -13.68
N ALA A 79 7.91 14.31 -13.36
CA ALA A 79 7.39 15.58 -13.87
C ALA A 79 7.46 15.65 -15.41
N LEU A 80 8.56 15.20 -16.00
CA LEU A 80 8.74 15.15 -17.47
C LEU A 80 7.76 14.19 -18.18
N ARG A 81 7.08 13.28 -17.46
CA ARG A 81 6.07 12.37 -18.04
C ARG A 81 4.69 13.00 -18.18
N ILE A 82 4.44 14.15 -17.54
CA ILE A 82 3.12 14.80 -17.57
C ILE A 82 2.97 15.54 -18.92
N PRO A 83 1.96 15.20 -19.74
CA PRO A 83 1.71 15.89 -21.00
C PRO A 83 1.42 17.38 -20.77
N GLY A 84 2.16 18.27 -21.42
CA GLY A 84 2.01 19.74 -21.30
C GLY A 84 3.20 20.47 -20.70
N ILE A 85 4.13 19.76 -20.06
CA ILE A 85 5.38 20.33 -19.53
C ILE A 85 6.47 20.24 -20.63
N LYS A 86 6.38 21.09 -21.66
CA LYS A 86 7.43 21.19 -22.68
C LYS A 86 8.50 22.22 -22.29
N GLU A 87 9.73 21.72 -22.24
CA GLU A 87 11.11 22.24 -22.29
C GLU A 87 11.48 23.74 -22.23
N THR A 88 10.58 24.71 -22.29
CA THR A 88 10.99 26.07 -22.67
C THR A 88 11.60 26.94 -21.55
N ASN A 89 11.50 26.57 -20.26
CA ASN A 89 12.14 27.31 -19.14
C ASN A 89 12.51 26.42 -17.92
N LEU A 90 12.85 25.15 -18.15
CA LEU A 90 12.86 24.12 -17.08
C LEU A 90 14.16 23.99 -16.26
N SER A 91 15.25 24.67 -16.59
CA SER A 91 16.57 24.33 -16.02
C SER A 91 16.89 24.96 -14.66
N SER A 92 16.37 26.14 -14.31
CA SER A 92 16.75 26.82 -13.06
C SER A 92 15.67 26.73 -11.96
N HIS A 93 14.39 26.75 -12.33
CA HIS A 93 13.28 26.79 -11.36
C HIS A 93 12.85 25.39 -10.85
N LEU A 94 13.31 24.30 -11.48
CA LEU A 94 12.98 22.92 -11.08
C LEU A 94 13.93 22.31 -10.05
N HIS A 95 15.11 22.90 -9.84
CA HIS A 95 16.05 22.42 -8.81
C HIS A 95 15.59 22.75 -7.38
N TYR A 96 14.58 23.62 -7.21
CA TYR A 96 14.25 24.18 -5.90
C TYR A 96 12.78 24.65 -5.78
N SER A 97 11.79 24.00 -6.40
CA SER A 97 10.40 24.44 -6.22
C SER A 97 9.58 23.48 -5.37
N SER A 98 9.26 23.94 -4.15
CA SER A 98 8.25 23.36 -3.24
C SER A 98 6.83 23.36 -3.82
N LYS A 99 6.60 24.01 -4.97
CA LYS A 99 5.33 23.97 -5.68
C LYS A 99 5.13 22.64 -6.41
N LEU A 100 6.20 21.92 -6.77
CA LEU A 100 6.13 20.63 -7.49
C LEU A 100 5.78 19.45 -6.58
N SER A 101 6.16 19.49 -5.30
CA SER A 101 5.76 18.44 -4.35
C SER A 101 4.25 18.41 -4.11
N LYS A 102 3.57 19.55 -4.27
CA LYS A 102 2.09 19.61 -4.28
C LYS A 102 1.46 18.92 -5.49
N TRP A 103 2.19 18.77 -6.59
CA TRP A 103 1.71 18.13 -7.83
C TRP A 103 1.94 16.61 -7.87
N LEU A 104 2.80 16.07 -7.00
CA LEU A 104 3.20 14.65 -7.01
C LEU A 104 2.76 13.87 -5.77
N ASP A 105 1.76 14.36 -5.03
CA ASP A 105 1.31 13.80 -3.74
C ASP A 105 2.40 13.66 -2.66
N ASP A 106 3.53 14.34 -2.87
CA ASP A 106 4.64 14.47 -1.92
C ASP A 106 4.34 15.55 -0.86
N SER A 107 3.06 15.88 -0.64
CA SER A 107 2.59 16.80 0.41
C SER A 107 3.00 16.33 1.81
N HIS A 108 3.07 15.01 2.02
CA HIS A 108 3.57 14.37 3.24
C HIS A 108 5.06 14.65 3.53
N LEU A 109 5.88 14.99 2.52
CA LEU A 109 7.28 15.39 2.69
C LEU A 109 7.41 16.78 3.32
N LEU A 110 6.35 17.59 3.21
CA LEU A 110 6.21 18.92 3.79
C LEU A 110 5.46 18.82 5.14
N LYS A 111 5.95 18.01 6.09
CA LYS A 111 5.43 18.07 7.46
C LYS A 111 5.65 19.49 8.00
N HIS A 112 4.59 20.30 8.01
CA HIS A 112 4.61 21.70 8.40
C HIS A 112 5.33 21.85 9.75
N GLY A 113 6.52 22.46 9.73
CA GLY A 113 7.31 22.80 10.92
C GLY A 113 8.51 21.89 11.24
N ARG A 114 8.66 20.68 10.65
CA ARG A 114 9.81 19.79 10.96
C ARG A 114 10.77 19.69 9.77
N LYS A 115 12.07 19.93 9.98
CA LYS A 115 13.10 19.79 8.94
C LYS A 115 13.08 18.35 8.38
N THR A 116 12.75 18.18 7.10
CA THR A 116 12.72 16.88 6.43
C THR A 116 14.14 16.34 6.28
N ASN A 117 14.38 15.13 6.78
CA ASN A 117 15.65 14.44 6.55
C ASN A 117 15.68 13.87 5.12
N TRP A 118 16.19 14.66 4.17
CA TRP A 118 16.23 14.30 2.76
C TRP A 118 17.08 13.05 2.48
N LYS A 119 18.13 12.79 3.26
CA LYS A 119 18.93 11.56 3.15
C LYS A 119 18.10 10.32 3.48
N GLN A 120 17.32 10.38 4.55
CA GLN A 120 16.42 9.29 4.93
C GLN A 120 15.32 9.09 3.89
N GLN A 121 14.72 10.17 3.38
CA GLN A 121 13.71 10.11 2.32
C GLN A 121 14.27 9.52 1.01
N PHE A 122 15.51 9.90 0.66
CA PHE A 122 16.21 9.33 -0.48
C PHE A 122 16.43 7.83 -0.29
N ARG A 123 16.97 7.41 0.87
CA ARG A 123 17.18 5.99 1.18
C ARG A 123 15.87 5.20 1.11
N LEU A 124 14.81 5.71 1.72
CA LEU A 124 13.49 5.10 1.71
C LEU A 124 13.00 4.90 0.26
N ARG A 125 12.96 5.95 -0.56
CA ARG A 125 12.53 5.84 -1.96
C ARG A 125 13.44 4.92 -2.78
N HIS A 126 14.74 4.93 -2.52
CA HIS A 126 15.67 4.02 -3.18
C HIS A 126 15.37 2.56 -2.83
N ASN A 127 15.18 2.26 -1.55
CA ASN A 127 14.80 0.94 -1.04
C ASN A 127 13.48 0.47 -1.66
N TRP A 128 12.46 1.32 -1.72
CA TRP A 128 11.20 1.03 -2.42
C TRP A 128 11.39 0.76 -3.91
N SER A 129 12.25 1.53 -4.59
CA SER A 129 12.52 1.35 -6.03
C SER A 129 13.27 0.05 -6.36
N GLN A 130 14.07 -0.45 -5.41
CA GLN A 130 14.85 -1.69 -5.55
C GLN A 130 14.16 -2.88 -4.89
N GLY A 131 13.13 -2.67 -4.08
CA GLY A 131 12.45 -3.69 -3.30
C GLY A 131 13.25 -4.15 -2.08
N GLN A 132 14.29 -3.43 -1.68
CA GLN A 132 15.16 -3.81 -0.57
C GLN A 132 14.53 -3.43 0.77
N CYS A 133 14.41 -4.39 1.69
CA CYS A 133 13.81 -4.17 2.99
C CYS A 133 14.41 -5.08 4.06
N ALA A 134 14.26 -4.69 5.33
CA ALA A 134 14.49 -5.55 6.47
C ALA A 134 13.19 -6.31 6.79
N VAL A 135 13.29 -7.63 6.95
CA VAL A 135 12.12 -8.50 7.19
C VAL A 135 12.09 -8.92 8.65
N SER A 136 10.89 -8.97 9.19
CA SER A 136 10.65 -9.37 10.56
C SER A 136 9.27 -9.97 10.76
N GLU A 137 9.10 -10.71 11.84
CA GLU A 137 7.85 -11.40 12.14
C GLU A 137 7.34 -11.01 13.52
N ILE A 138 6.03 -10.74 13.61
CA ILE A 138 5.28 -10.57 14.85
C ILE A 138 4.30 -11.74 14.92
N VAL A 139 4.47 -12.64 15.89
CA VAL A 139 3.51 -13.74 16.10
C VAL A 139 2.28 -13.18 16.80
N VAL A 140 1.12 -13.27 16.15
CA VAL A 140 -0.10 -12.59 16.63
C VAL A 140 -1.10 -13.59 17.26
N ALA A 141 -1.25 -14.79 16.70
CA ALA A 141 -2.10 -15.84 17.27
C ALA A 141 -1.39 -17.20 17.26
N GLN A 142 -1.49 -17.95 18.37
CA GLN A 142 -0.81 -19.24 18.58
C GLN A 142 -1.74 -20.46 18.67
N PRO A 143 -3.08 -20.33 18.72
CA PRO A 143 -3.99 -21.35 18.17
C PRO A 143 -4.62 -20.88 16.84
N PRO A 144 -5.04 -21.80 15.95
CA PRO A 144 -5.85 -21.43 14.79
C PRO A 144 -7.12 -20.76 15.27
N VAL A 145 -7.37 -19.55 14.78
CA VAL A 145 -8.59 -18.82 15.12
C VAL A 145 -9.57 -18.86 13.97
N ASP A 146 -10.76 -19.38 14.28
CA ASP A 146 -11.95 -19.27 13.46
C ASP A 146 -12.86 -18.22 14.12
N PRO A 147 -13.18 -17.10 13.45
CA PRO A 147 -12.84 -16.67 12.08
C PRO A 147 -11.41 -16.08 11.99
N PRO A 148 -10.89 -15.82 10.76
CA PRO A 148 -9.56 -15.22 10.56
C PRO A 148 -9.34 -13.95 11.38
N LEU A 149 -8.10 -13.80 11.87
CA LEU A 149 -7.61 -12.54 12.42
C LEU A 149 -7.83 -11.39 11.43
N LEU A 150 -8.59 -10.39 11.87
CA LEU A 150 -8.75 -9.15 11.14
C LEU A 150 -7.54 -8.27 11.41
N VAL A 151 -6.98 -7.69 10.37
CA VAL A 151 -5.82 -6.81 10.47
C VAL A 151 -6.10 -5.55 9.68
N MET A 152 -5.73 -4.39 10.22
CA MET A 152 -5.77 -3.10 9.53
C MET A 152 -4.54 -2.29 9.96
N MET A 153 -4.07 -1.37 9.11
CA MET A 153 -2.93 -0.51 9.43
C MET A 153 -3.29 0.96 9.22
N SER A 154 -2.92 1.81 10.17
CA SER A 154 -2.93 3.27 10.02
C SER A 154 -1.69 3.88 10.68
N SER A 155 -1.03 4.80 9.98
CA SER A 155 -0.01 5.69 10.55
C SER A 155 1.07 4.99 11.41
N SER A 156 1.59 3.86 10.93
CA SER A 156 2.58 3.01 11.60
C SER A 156 2.08 2.26 12.85
N VAL A 157 0.77 2.15 13.03
CA VAL A 157 0.09 1.32 14.03
C VAL A 157 -0.67 0.21 13.32
N ILE A 158 -0.53 -1.02 13.82
CA ILE A 158 -1.29 -2.18 13.36
C ILE A 158 -2.42 -2.44 14.34
N TYR A 159 -3.63 -2.59 13.83
CA TYR A 159 -4.77 -3.06 14.58
C TYR A 159 -5.06 -4.50 14.21
N THR A 160 -5.20 -5.35 15.21
CA THR A 160 -5.54 -6.76 15.04
C THR A 160 -6.76 -7.06 15.89
N ALA A 161 -7.80 -7.67 15.33
CA ALA A 161 -8.96 -8.11 16.09
C ALA A 161 -9.25 -9.58 15.82
N ASP A 162 -9.63 -10.25 16.90
CA ASP A 162 -9.73 -11.69 16.97
C ASP A 162 -10.83 -12.07 17.98
N SER A 163 -11.41 -13.27 17.85
CA SER A 163 -12.40 -13.79 18.79
C SER A 163 -11.80 -14.15 20.14
N ILE A 164 -10.53 -14.59 20.16
CA ILE A 164 -9.83 -15.02 21.38
C ILE A 164 -8.98 -13.88 21.94
N SER A 165 -8.08 -13.34 21.11
CA SER A 165 -7.08 -12.37 21.56
C SER A 165 -7.58 -10.92 21.55
N SER A 166 -8.82 -10.69 21.11
CA SER A 166 -9.53 -9.41 21.13
C SER A 166 -8.85 -8.28 20.36
N LEU A 167 -9.33 -7.02 20.49
CA LEU A 167 -8.76 -5.89 19.78
C LEU A 167 -7.40 -5.52 20.37
N ARG A 168 -6.35 -5.48 19.54
CA ARG A 168 -4.98 -5.10 19.91
C ARG A 168 -4.43 -4.06 18.96
N ALA A 169 -3.63 -3.13 19.48
CA ALA A 169 -2.86 -2.15 18.69
C ALA A 169 -1.36 -2.35 18.91
N TRP A 170 -0.57 -2.37 17.84
CA TRP A 170 0.88 -2.58 17.85
C TRP A 170 1.61 -1.40 17.23
N ASN A 171 2.69 -0.92 17.84
CA ASN A 171 3.51 0.16 17.28
C ASN A 171 4.64 -0.41 16.42
N LEU A 172 4.76 0.01 15.16
CA LEU A 172 5.87 -0.46 14.31
C LEU A 172 7.22 0.20 14.62
N LYS A 173 7.24 1.38 15.26
CA LYS A 173 8.47 2.18 15.42
C LYS A 173 9.29 1.85 16.67
N SER A 174 8.65 1.37 17.74
CA SER A 174 9.29 1.10 19.05
C SER A 174 9.20 -0.39 19.36
N GLU A 175 10.30 -1.13 19.19
CA GLU A 175 10.48 -2.57 19.50
C GLU A 175 9.30 -3.52 19.16
N ARG A 176 8.37 -3.08 18.31
CA ARG A 176 7.11 -3.76 18.00
C ARG A 176 6.26 -4.06 19.24
N GLU A 177 6.22 -3.08 20.15
CA GLU A 177 5.43 -3.17 21.39
C GLU A 177 3.93 -3.13 21.14
N LEU A 178 3.20 -3.89 21.97
CA LEU A 178 1.76 -3.78 22.12
C LEU A 178 1.44 -2.43 22.81
N ILE A 179 0.69 -1.57 22.12
CA ILE A 179 0.25 -0.28 22.64
C ILE A 179 -0.94 -0.48 23.58
N ALA A 180 -1.96 -1.21 23.12
CA ALA A 180 -3.23 -1.35 23.83
C ALA A 180 -3.90 -2.68 23.48
N SER A 181 -4.70 -3.19 24.41
CA SER A 181 -5.59 -4.33 24.19
C SER A 181 -6.97 -4.09 24.81
N LYS A 182 -8.03 -4.62 24.20
CA LYS A 182 -9.40 -4.51 24.68
C LYS A 182 -10.18 -5.76 24.32
N LEU A 183 -10.70 -6.42 25.36
CA LEU A 183 -11.53 -7.61 25.24
C LEU A 183 -12.88 -7.27 24.59
N LEU A 184 -13.27 -8.06 23.58
CA LEU A 184 -14.54 -7.94 22.86
C LEU A 184 -15.57 -8.86 23.53
N VAL A 185 -16.20 -8.36 24.59
CA VAL A 185 -17.19 -9.11 25.37
C VAL A 185 -18.53 -8.41 25.27
N LYS A 186 -19.60 -9.18 25.12
CA LYS A 186 -20.96 -8.65 25.12
C LYS A 186 -21.33 -8.18 26.53
N GLY A 187 -21.84 -6.96 26.66
CA GLY A 187 -22.14 -6.34 27.96
C GLY A 187 -22.93 -7.25 28.91
N GLY A 188 -22.30 -7.63 30.04
CA GLY A 188 -22.91 -8.43 31.11
C GLY A 188 -22.78 -9.95 30.98
N THR A 189 -22.19 -10.48 29.90
CA THR A 189 -21.98 -11.92 29.68
C THR A 189 -20.54 -12.18 29.27
N ASP A 190 -19.83 -13.12 29.91
CA ASP A 190 -18.41 -13.44 29.61
C ASP A 190 -18.20 -14.16 28.25
N THR A 191 -19.13 -13.99 27.31
CA THR A 191 -19.10 -14.61 25.99
C THR A 191 -18.31 -13.72 25.02
N PRO A 192 -17.23 -14.25 24.39
CA PRO A 192 -16.47 -13.50 23.40
C PRO A 192 -17.32 -13.22 22.16
N GLN A 193 -17.25 -11.99 21.66
CA GLN A 193 -17.87 -11.59 20.41
C GLN A 193 -16.94 -11.92 19.24
N MET A 194 -17.53 -12.34 18.13
CA MET A 194 -16.80 -12.76 16.95
C MET A 194 -16.69 -11.59 15.95
N PRO A 195 -15.50 -10.98 15.78
CA PRO A 195 -15.29 -9.89 14.84
C PRO A 195 -15.22 -10.41 13.40
N THR A 196 -15.93 -9.75 12.49
CA THR A 196 -16.09 -10.19 11.10
C THR A 196 -15.62 -9.15 10.09
N SER A 197 -15.62 -7.87 10.46
CA SER A 197 -15.10 -6.77 9.64
C SER A 197 -14.49 -5.67 10.51
N MET A 198 -13.55 -4.90 9.94
CA MET A 198 -12.89 -3.78 10.62
C MET A 198 -12.68 -2.63 9.64
N ALA A 199 -12.84 -1.40 10.12
CA ALA A 199 -12.48 -0.19 9.39
C ALA A 199 -11.77 0.80 10.31
N ILE A 200 -10.82 1.56 9.76
CA ILE A 200 -10.15 2.68 10.44
C ILE A 200 -10.67 3.97 9.85
N ASP A 201 -10.75 5.00 10.68
CA ASP A 201 -11.08 6.35 10.22
C ASP A 201 -10.08 6.85 9.18
N THR A 202 -10.63 7.24 8.05
CA THR A 202 -9.90 7.84 6.94
C THR A 202 -9.70 9.35 7.12
N CYS A 203 -10.47 9.98 8.00
CA CYS A 203 -10.33 11.39 8.35
C CYS A 203 -9.19 11.57 9.37
N LYS A 204 -8.21 12.41 9.07
CA LYS A 204 -7.03 12.64 9.94
C LYS A 204 -7.18 13.84 10.87
N ASP A 205 -8.33 14.50 10.85
CA ASP A 205 -8.54 15.77 11.57
C ASP A 205 -8.78 15.57 13.07
N THR A 206 -9.05 14.33 13.50
CA THR A 206 -9.51 14.01 14.86
C THR A 206 -8.39 13.77 15.88
N GLY A 207 -7.11 13.78 15.47
CA GLY A 207 -5.96 13.62 16.38
C GLY A 207 -5.78 12.21 16.97
N HIS A 208 -6.86 11.43 17.11
CA HIS A 208 -6.89 10.05 17.59
C HIS A 208 -7.29 9.09 16.48
N ASP A 209 -6.65 7.92 16.44
CA ASP A 209 -7.02 6.86 15.51
C ASP A 209 -8.31 6.19 16.01
N ARG A 210 -9.41 6.35 15.26
CA ARG A 210 -10.69 5.70 15.54
C ARG A 210 -10.86 4.43 14.71
N ILE A 211 -11.37 3.37 15.33
CA ILE A 211 -11.53 2.05 14.72
C ILE A 211 -12.94 1.54 14.95
N VAL A 212 -13.58 1.05 13.89
CA VAL A 212 -14.87 0.37 13.95
C VAL A 212 -14.67 -1.12 13.76
N ILE A 213 -15.28 -1.92 14.63
CA ILE A 213 -15.35 -3.37 14.51
C ILE A 213 -16.80 -3.76 14.26
N GLY A 214 -17.02 -4.56 13.22
CA GLY A 214 -18.29 -5.21 12.94
C GLY A 214 -18.27 -6.65 13.43
N LEU A 215 -19.39 -7.07 13.99
CA LEU A 215 -19.54 -8.37 14.65
C LEU A 215 -20.50 -9.28 13.88
N ALA A 216 -20.42 -10.58 14.16
CA ALA A 216 -21.26 -11.60 13.53
C ALA A 216 -22.76 -11.47 13.85
N ASP A 217 -23.12 -10.87 14.97
CA ASP A 217 -24.51 -10.62 15.37
C ASP A 217 -25.11 -9.34 14.74
N GLY A 218 -24.40 -8.73 13.78
CA GLY A 218 -24.83 -7.52 13.10
C GLY A 218 -24.61 -6.23 13.91
N SER A 219 -24.07 -6.32 15.13
CA SER A 219 -23.64 -5.14 15.89
C SER A 219 -22.31 -4.59 15.39
N PHE A 220 -22.02 -3.34 15.75
CA PHE A 220 -20.72 -2.73 15.54
C PHE A 220 -20.34 -1.87 16.72
N THR A 221 -19.05 -1.77 16.99
CA THR A 221 -18.50 -0.99 18.10
C THR A 221 -17.41 -0.07 17.58
N LEU A 222 -17.46 1.19 18.00
CA LEU A 222 -16.50 2.22 17.64
C LEU A 222 -15.58 2.50 18.83
N TYR A 223 -14.29 2.42 18.58
CA TYR A 223 -13.22 2.61 19.57
C TYR A 223 -12.33 3.79 19.17
N ALA A 224 -11.81 4.51 20.17
CA ALA A 224 -10.70 5.45 20.01
C ALA A 224 -9.44 4.87 20.67
N LEU A 225 -8.31 4.93 19.97
CA LEU A 225 -7.01 4.59 20.55
C LEU A 225 -6.42 5.79 21.28
N MET A 226 -6.33 5.69 22.61
CA MET A 226 -5.63 6.65 23.45
C MET A 226 -4.17 6.20 23.61
N LYS A 227 -3.28 6.74 22.77
CA LYS A 227 -1.85 6.35 22.73
C LYS A 227 -1.13 6.62 24.05
N GLU A 228 -1.50 7.68 24.75
CA GLU A 228 -0.91 8.06 26.04
C GLU A 228 -1.33 7.09 27.16
N GLU A 229 -2.60 6.71 27.19
CA GLU A 229 -3.16 5.81 28.20
C GLU A 229 -2.91 4.33 27.90
N ARG A 230 -2.37 4.00 26.72
CA ARG A 230 -2.17 2.61 26.26
C ARG A 230 -3.47 1.78 26.33
N ALA A 231 -4.61 2.42 26.03
CA ALA A 231 -5.93 1.83 26.16
C ALA A 231 -6.85 2.17 24.97
N PHE A 232 -7.87 1.33 24.77
CA PHE A 232 -8.98 1.64 23.88
C PHE A 232 -10.18 2.14 24.67
N ARG A 233 -10.71 3.28 24.23
CA ARG A 233 -11.97 3.81 24.74
C ARG A 233 -13.11 3.47 23.81
N THR A 234 -14.17 2.88 24.35
CA THR A 234 -15.41 2.66 23.59
C THR A 234 -16.13 4.00 23.43
N LEU A 235 -16.33 4.42 22.18
CA LEU A 235 -17.08 5.63 21.85
C LEU A 235 -18.57 5.34 21.63
N PHE A 236 -18.90 4.21 21.02
CA PHE A 236 -20.27 3.81 20.75
C PHE A 236 -20.38 2.29 20.54
N GLU A 237 -21.48 1.69 21.00
CA GLU A 237 -21.82 0.28 20.75
C GLU A 237 -23.24 0.24 20.16
N HIS A 238 -23.35 -0.26 18.93
CA HIS A 238 -24.63 -0.46 18.29
C HIS A 238 -25.25 -1.78 18.78
N PRO A 239 -26.55 -1.84 19.09
CA PRO A 239 -27.19 -3.10 19.46
C PRO A 239 -27.11 -4.14 18.33
N ALA A 240 -27.18 -5.42 18.68
CA ALA A 240 -27.26 -6.51 17.72
C ALA A 240 -28.45 -6.32 16.76
N SER A 241 -28.24 -6.65 15.49
CA SER A 241 -29.22 -6.42 14.42
C SER A 241 -29.65 -7.73 13.80
N SER A 242 -30.94 -7.85 13.47
CA SER A 242 -31.48 -9.02 12.76
C SER A 242 -31.10 -9.06 11.27
N ASN A 243 -30.34 -8.08 10.77
CA ASN A 243 -30.03 -7.94 9.34
C ASN A 243 -28.91 -8.87 8.84
N GLY A 244 -28.25 -9.59 9.76
CA GLY A 244 -27.18 -10.54 9.47
C GLY A 244 -25.78 -10.02 9.83
N MET A 245 -24.78 -10.83 9.53
CA MET A 245 -23.38 -10.58 9.88
C MET A 245 -22.79 -9.41 9.07
N LEU A 246 -21.97 -8.55 9.71
CA LEU A 246 -21.29 -7.46 9.01
C LEU A 246 -20.05 -7.96 8.26
N THR A 247 -20.07 -7.90 6.93
CA THR A 247 -19.00 -8.41 6.05
C THR A 247 -18.01 -7.35 5.59
N ALA A 248 -18.46 -6.10 5.44
CA ALA A 248 -17.59 -4.99 5.06
C ALA A 248 -18.00 -3.70 5.77
N LEU A 249 -16.99 -2.87 6.06
CA LEU A 249 -17.15 -1.58 6.72
C LEU A 249 -16.28 -0.53 6.02
N ALA A 250 -16.73 0.72 6.02
CA ALA A 250 -15.89 1.87 5.75
C ALA A 250 -16.28 3.00 6.69
N TYR A 251 -15.30 3.65 7.31
CA TYR A 251 -15.52 4.73 8.25
C TYR A 251 -14.74 5.98 7.84
N SER A 252 -15.43 7.12 7.85
CA SER A 252 -14.84 8.43 7.65
C SER A 252 -15.68 9.39 8.48
N SER A 253 -15.18 9.74 9.66
CA SER A 253 -15.87 10.61 10.62
C SER A 253 -16.53 11.81 9.90
N PRO A 254 -17.86 12.05 10.06
CA PRO A 254 -18.84 11.39 10.95
C PRO A 254 -19.69 10.28 10.32
N TYR A 255 -19.30 9.73 9.18
CA TYR A 255 -20.10 8.76 8.42
C TYR A 255 -19.56 7.33 8.53
N LEU A 256 -20.47 6.38 8.67
CA LEU A 256 -20.17 4.95 8.69
C LEU A 256 -21.00 4.24 7.63
N LEU A 257 -20.33 3.41 6.82
CA LEU A 257 -20.95 2.55 5.84
C LEU A 257 -20.75 1.10 6.28
N THR A 258 -21.85 0.34 6.34
CA THR A 258 -21.83 -1.08 6.69
C THR A 258 -22.49 -1.90 5.59
N MET A 259 -21.98 -3.12 5.38
CA MET A 259 -22.56 -4.11 4.47
C MET A 259 -22.75 -5.42 5.23
N THR A 260 -23.95 -6.00 5.13
CA THR A 260 -24.22 -7.33 5.70
C THR A 260 -23.95 -8.44 4.70
N ASP A 261 -23.89 -9.68 5.18
CA ASP A 261 -23.88 -10.92 4.38
C ASP A 261 -25.03 -11.02 3.38
N ASN A 262 -26.21 -10.50 3.75
CA ASN A 262 -27.41 -10.44 2.91
C ASN A 262 -27.42 -9.29 1.89
N HIS A 263 -26.25 -8.68 1.63
CA HIS A 263 -26.06 -7.57 0.71
C HIS A 263 -26.91 -6.33 1.03
N LEU A 264 -27.17 -6.11 2.33
CA LEU A 264 -27.80 -4.90 2.84
C LEU A 264 -26.72 -3.89 3.21
N LEU A 265 -26.66 -2.81 2.44
CA LEU A 265 -25.83 -1.65 2.73
C LEU A 265 -26.59 -0.69 3.63
N SER A 266 -26.04 -0.36 4.79
CA SER A 266 -26.60 0.67 5.68
C SER A 266 -25.61 1.80 5.84
N MET A 267 -26.10 3.04 5.77
CA MET A 267 -25.28 4.24 5.94
C MET A 267 -25.76 5.04 7.14
N TYR A 268 -24.83 5.32 8.03
CA TYR A 268 -25.04 5.99 9.29
C TYR A 268 -24.30 7.32 9.32
N ALA A 269 -24.86 8.30 10.03
CA ALA A 269 -24.19 9.54 10.37
C ALA A 269 -24.25 9.75 11.89
N PHE A 270 -23.12 10.07 12.49
CA PHE A 270 -23.03 10.41 13.91
C PHE A 270 -23.28 11.92 14.08
N PRO A 271 -24.39 12.34 14.70
CA PRO A 271 -24.62 13.75 14.98
C PRO A 271 -23.63 14.24 16.05
N GLY A 272 -23.19 15.49 15.94
CA GLY A 272 -22.52 16.17 17.05
C GLY A 272 -21.06 15.79 17.31
N GLU A 273 -20.30 15.26 16.34
CA GLU A 273 -18.86 14.95 16.46
C GLU A 273 -17.94 16.18 16.63
N SER A 274 -18.24 17.04 17.59
CA SER A 274 -17.53 18.29 17.88
C SER A 274 -16.54 18.18 19.04
N LYS A 275 -16.51 17.05 19.76
CA LYS A 275 -15.54 16.78 20.83
C LYS A 275 -14.85 15.45 20.63
N LEU A 276 -13.53 15.46 20.73
CA LEU A 276 -12.66 14.36 20.35
C LEU A 276 -12.73 13.14 21.30
N ASP A 277 -13.30 13.32 22.49
CA ASP A 277 -13.21 12.36 23.60
C ASP A 277 -14.54 12.20 24.39
N GLU A 278 -15.71 12.35 23.77
CA GLU A 278 -16.99 12.05 24.43
C GLU A 278 -17.65 10.81 23.82
N VAL A 279 -18.48 10.14 24.63
CA VAL A 279 -19.32 9.03 24.15
C VAL A 279 -20.22 9.59 23.05
N LEU A 280 -20.23 8.95 21.89
CA LEU A 280 -20.98 9.44 20.75
C LEU A 280 -22.47 9.17 20.93
N GLU A 281 -23.27 10.09 20.42
CA GLU A 281 -24.72 9.91 20.34
C GLU A 281 -25.07 8.76 19.38
N SER A 282 -26.27 8.22 19.53
CA SER A 282 -26.76 7.18 18.64
C SER A 282 -26.74 7.65 17.18
N PRO A 283 -26.14 6.87 16.26
CA PRO A 283 -26.06 7.26 14.87
C PRO A 283 -27.43 7.32 14.22
N LYS A 284 -27.62 8.29 13.35
CA LYS A 284 -28.79 8.38 12.49
C LYS A 284 -28.58 7.51 11.26
N LEU A 285 -29.46 6.52 11.05
CA LEU A 285 -29.52 5.78 9.79
C LEU A 285 -30.03 6.74 8.69
N LEU A 286 -29.18 7.02 7.71
CA LEU A 286 -29.52 7.87 6.57
C LEU A 286 -30.26 7.07 5.50
N TYR A 287 -29.65 5.96 5.06
CA TYR A 287 -30.19 5.13 3.99
C TYR A 287 -29.85 3.66 4.25
N SER A 288 -30.75 2.79 3.80
CA SER A 288 -30.56 1.34 3.76
C SER A 288 -30.89 0.85 2.36
N LEU A 289 -29.92 0.24 1.67
CA LEU A 289 -30.03 -0.22 0.29
C LEU A 289 -29.71 -1.70 0.20
N ARG A 290 -30.54 -2.44 -0.54
CA ARG A 290 -30.30 -3.87 -0.79
C ARG A 290 -29.95 -4.09 -2.25
N SER A 291 -28.90 -4.85 -2.48
CA SER A 291 -28.49 -5.25 -3.83
C SER A 291 -28.68 -6.75 -4.05
N HIS A 292 -28.96 -7.13 -5.30
CA HIS A 292 -29.12 -8.54 -5.71
C HIS A 292 -28.08 -8.97 -6.76
N THR A 293 -27.18 -8.06 -7.13
CA THR A 293 -26.21 -8.22 -8.22
C THR A 293 -24.77 -8.05 -7.75
N VAL A 294 -24.56 -7.80 -6.45
CA VAL A 294 -23.23 -7.63 -5.85
C VAL A 294 -22.70 -8.99 -5.45
N TRP A 295 -21.57 -9.40 -6.02
CA TRP A 295 -20.89 -10.64 -5.66
C TRP A 295 -19.55 -10.33 -4.99
N PRO A 296 -19.14 -11.10 -3.97
CA PRO A 296 -17.83 -10.95 -3.35
C PRO A 296 -16.70 -11.32 -4.34
N PRO A 297 -15.52 -10.66 -4.24
CA PRO A 297 -15.14 -9.66 -3.24
C PRO A 297 -15.85 -8.30 -3.41
N VAL A 298 -15.94 -7.52 -2.32
CA VAL A 298 -16.51 -6.16 -2.28
C VAL A 298 -15.54 -5.23 -1.56
N SER A 299 -15.41 -4.00 -2.03
CA SER A 299 -14.64 -2.95 -1.35
C SER A 299 -15.50 -1.70 -1.15
N LEU A 300 -15.55 -1.23 0.09
CA LEU A 300 -16.28 -0.03 0.48
C LEU A 300 -15.28 1.12 0.67
N SER A 301 -15.69 2.32 0.28
CA SER A 301 -14.92 3.53 0.55
C SER A 301 -15.85 4.71 0.81
N ILE A 302 -15.40 5.61 1.68
CA ILE A 302 -16.07 6.89 1.92
C ILE A 302 -15.06 7.99 1.62
N ARG A 303 -15.52 9.03 0.93
CA ARG A 303 -14.74 10.23 0.65
C ARG A 303 -15.55 11.44 1.05
N THR A 304 -15.00 12.27 1.92
CA THR A 304 -15.62 13.53 2.32
C THR A 304 -15.00 14.68 1.54
N THR A 305 -15.83 15.63 1.14
CA THR A 305 -15.44 16.91 0.54
C THR A 305 -16.08 18.02 1.35
N SER A 306 -15.61 19.25 1.20
CA SER A 306 -16.15 20.41 1.94
C SER A 306 -17.65 20.65 1.75
N THR A 307 -18.25 20.11 0.70
CA THR A 307 -19.68 20.33 0.38
C THR A 307 -20.51 19.06 0.35
N SER A 308 -19.88 17.88 0.30
CA SER A 308 -20.58 16.62 0.07
C SER A 308 -19.78 15.40 0.54
N MET A 309 -20.47 14.31 0.82
CA MET A 309 -19.88 13.02 1.09
C MET A 309 -20.17 12.08 -0.10
N ILE A 310 -19.18 11.27 -0.49
CA ILE A 310 -19.32 10.26 -1.53
C ILE A 310 -19.05 8.89 -0.91
N ALA A 311 -20.09 8.07 -0.83
CA ALA A 311 -19.97 6.66 -0.49
C ALA A 311 -19.84 5.86 -1.79
N ALA A 312 -18.87 4.96 -1.87
CA ALA A 312 -18.63 4.17 -3.07
C ALA A 312 -18.45 2.69 -2.73
N ILE A 313 -19.07 1.85 -3.55
CA ILE A 313 -19.09 0.40 -3.44
C ILE A 313 -18.50 -0.14 -4.73
N ALA A 314 -17.35 -0.80 -4.64
CA ALA A 314 -16.80 -1.57 -5.74
C ALA A 314 -17.12 -3.05 -5.53
N TYR A 315 -17.56 -3.73 -6.58
CA TYR A 315 -18.01 -5.11 -6.50
C TYR A 315 -17.73 -5.90 -7.78
N ALA A 316 -17.67 -7.22 -7.65
CA ALA A 316 -17.59 -8.14 -8.79
C ALA A 316 -18.98 -8.48 -9.34
N LEU A 317 -19.04 -8.74 -10.64
CA LEU A 317 -20.25 -9.04 -11.40
C LEU A 317 -19.99 -10.19 -12.37
N PRO A 318 -20.75 -11.29 -12.32
CA PRO A 318 -20.69 -12.31 -13.37
C PRO A 318 -21.35 -11.79 -14.66
N THR A 319 -20.70 -12.08 -15.78
CA THR A 319 -21.16 -11.73 -17.14
C THR A 319 -21.53 -12.99 -17.90
N TYR A 320 -22.49 -12.87 -18.82
CA TYR A 320 -22.89 -13.99 -19.65
C TYR A 320 -21.75 -14.29 -20.65
N LEU A 321 -21.29 -15.56 -20.68
CA LEU A 321 -20.25 -16.10 -21.58
C LEU A 321 -18.85 -15.46 -21.51
N SER A 322 -18.67 -14.38 -20.75
CA SER A 322 -17.42 -13.59 -20.70
C SER A 322 -16.75 -13.58 -19.33
N GLY A 323 -17.24 -14.38 -18.38
CA GLY A 323 -16.61 -14.55 -17.06
C GLY A 323 -17.02 -13.47 -16.07
N TRP A 324 -16.05 -12.79 -15.46
CA TRP A 324 -16.29 -11.78 -14.42
C TRP A 324 -15.89 -10.37 -14.86
N THR A 325 -16.68 -9.38 -14.48
CA THR A 325 -16.37 -7.96 -14.61
C THR A 325 -16.50 -7.25 -13.26
N VAL A 326 -16.16 -5.97 -13.22
CA VAL A 326 -16.28 -5.14 -12.01
C VAL A 326 -17.21 -3.97 -12.24
N GLY A 327 -17.94 -3.62 -11.19
CA GLY A 327 -18.81 -2.46 -11.11
C GLY A 327 -18.43 -1.56 -9.95
N VAL A 328 -18.73 -0.27 -10.09
CA VAL A 328 -18.67 0.71 -9.01
C VAL A 328 -19.99 1.45 -8.95
N GLN A 329 -20.59 1.51 -7.78
CA GLN A 329 -21.71 2.37 -7.47
C GLN A 329 -21.24 3.49 -6.55
N GLU A 330 -21.48 4.73 -6.93
CA GLU A 330 -21.22 5.91 -6.10
C GLU A 330 -22.53 6.58 -5.71
N MET A 331 -22.66 6.91 -4.43
CA MET A 331 -23.74 7.69 -3.87
C MET A 331 -23.17 8.98 -3.30
N ARG A 332 -23.72 10.10 -3.75
CA ARG A 332 -23.32 11.43 -3.29
C ARG A 332 -24.38 12.00 -2.36
N LEU A 333 -23.96 12.42 -1.18
CA LEU A 333 -24.80 12.99 -0.15
C LEU A 333 -24.39 14.42 0.16
N SER A 334 -25.36 15.24 0.53
CA SER A 334 -25.10 16.52 1.20
C SER A 334 -24.54 16.27 2.60
N LEU A 335 -23.91 17.29 3.19
CA LEU A 335 -23.45 17.21 4.57
C LEU A 335 -24.61 16.96 5.56
N ASP A 336 -25.80 17.46 5.23
CA ASP A 336 -27.06 17.22 5.97
C ASP A 336 -27.59 15.78 5.84
N GLY A 337 -26.91 14.94 5.05
CA GLY A 337 -27.26 13.54 4.84
C GLY A 337 -28.37 13.31 3.82
N GLN A 338 -28.69 14.28 2.95
CA GLN A 338 -29.63 14.07 1.83
C GLN A 338 -28.90 13.46 0.63
N LEU A 339 -29.45 12.40 0.05
CA LEU A 339 -28.95 11.80 -1.18
C LEU A 339 -29.18 12.77 -2.34
N ILE A 340 -28.08 13.31 -2.88
CA ILE A 340 -28.08 14.17 -4.05
C ILE A 340 -28.21 13.30 -5.30
N GLU A 341 -27.41 12.23 -5.39
CA GLU A 341 -27.36 11.39 -6.58
C GLU A 341 -26.80 10.00 -6.30
N SER A 342 -27.21 9.01 -7.10
CA SER A 342 -26.63 7.66 -7.14
C SER A 342 -26.28 7.31 -8.59
N ARG A 343 -25.05 6.85 -8.82
CA ARG A 343 -24.52 6.51 -10.14
C ARG A 343 -23.87 5.14 -10.13
N LEU A 344 -23.92 4.46 -11.26
CA LEU A 344 -23.31 3.15 -11.46
C LEU A 344 -22.47 3.17 -12.73
N ALA A 345 -21.30 2.56 -12.66
CA ALA A 345 -20.45 2.30 -13.82
C ALA A 345 -19.94 0.86 -13.78
N THR A 346 -19.83 0.25 -14.95
CA THR A 346 -19.34 -1.13 -15.12
C THR A 346 -18.18 -1.11 -16.10
N ALA A 347 -17.16 -1.93 -15.87
CA ALA A 347 -16.00 -2.07 -16.75
C ALA A 347 -16.24 -2.97 -17.98
N ALA A 348 -17.48 -3.44 -18.17
CA ALA A 348 -17.88 -4.34 -19.25
C ALA A 348 -17.60 -3.71 -20.63
N ASP A 349 -16.99 -4.49 -21.52
CA ASP A 349 -16.81 -4.09 -22.92
C ASP A 349 -18.16 -4.06 -23.64
N VAL A 350 -18.25 -3.37 -24.77
CA VAL A 350 -19.47 -3.19 -25.59
C VAL A 350 -20.13 -4.53 -25.96
N TYR A 351 -19.38 -5.64 -25.90
CA TYR A 351 -19.81 -7.01 -26.20
C TYR A 351 -20.12 -7.88 -24.97
N SER A 352 -19.92 -7.37 -23.75
CA SER A 352 -20.15 -8.10 -22.51
C SER A 352 -21.57 -7.88 -21.99
N HIS A 353 -22.47 -8.83 -22.25
CA HIS A 353 -23.83 -8.77 -21.71
C HIS A 353 -23.83 -9.14 -20.22
N THR A 354 -24.19 -8.19 -19.36
CA THR A 354 -24.38 -8.43 -17.92
C THR A 354 -25.74 -9.12 -17.69
N LEU A 355 -25.79 -10.08 -16.76
CA LEU A 355 -27.03 -10.80 -16.42
C LEU A 355 -28.13 -9.86 -15.87
N SER A 356 -27.77 -8.68 -15.38
CA SER A 356 -28.68 -7.65 -14.86
C SER A 356 -29.19 -6.65 -15.91
N GLY A 357 -28.68 -6.69 -17.15
CA GLY A 357 -28.86 -5.63 -18.15
C GLY A 357 -30.07 -5.76 -19.09
N GLN A 358 -30.96 -6.73 -18.90
CA GLN A 358 -31.97 -7.08 -19.91
C GLN A 358 -33.20 -6.13 -19.97
N ARG A 359 -33.12 -4.88 -19.48
CA ARG A 359 -34.25 -3.93 -19.48
C ARG A 359 -33.95 -2.51 -19.97
N SER A 360 -32.98 -2.31 -20.85
CA SER A 360 -32.88 -1.03 -21.59
C SER A 360 -32.35 -1.26 -23.00
N MET A 361 -33.24 -1.74 -23.87
CA MET A 361 -33.10 -1.73 -25.32
C MET A 361 -34.32 -1.04 -25.93
N SER A 362 -34.13 0.19 -26.40
CA SER A 362 -34.91 0.87 -27.45
C SER A 362 -33.99 1.94 -28.04
N SER A 363 -33.57 1.92 -29.30
CA SER A 363 -34.27 1.45 -30.51
C SER A 363 -33.27 0.97 -31.58
N PRO A 364 -33.67 0.04 -32.46
CA PRO A 364 -32.86 -0.40 -33.59
C PRO A 364 -33.00 0.61 -34.75
N THR A 365 -31.94 1.32 -35.10
CA THR A 365 -31.90 2.03 -36.38
C THR A 365 -31.48 1.04 -37.47
N THR A 366 -32.44 0.72 -38.32
CA THR A 366 -32.26 0.01 -39.59
C THR A 366 -31.33 0.80 -40.51
N ARG A 367 -30.15 0.26 -40.82
CA ARG A 367 -29.51 0.54 -42.11
C ARG A 367 -28.57 -0.58 -42.53
N SER A 368 -28.71 -0.87 -43.81
CA SER A 368 -28.32 -2.07 -44.54
C SER A 368 -26.87 -2.07 -45.00
N SER A 369 -26.29 -3.27 -45.00
CA SER A 369 -25.32 -3.86 -45.96
C SER A 369 -24.12 -3.05 -46.47
N SER A 370 -22.92 -3.56 -46.18
CA SER A 370 -21.88 -3.80 -47.20
C SER A 370 -20.94 -4.93 -46.76
N PRO A 371 -20.72 -5.98 -47.57
CA PRO A 371 -19.79 -7.06 -47.26
C PRO A 371 -18.42 -6.84 -47.95
N PHE A 372 -17.36 -7.21 -47.22
CA PHE A 372 -15.96 -7.41 -47.62
C PHE A 372 -15.05 -6.20 -47.92
N SER A 373 -13.95 -6.15 -47.17
CA SER A 373 -12.59 -6.33 -47.72
C SER A 373 -11.66 -6.80 -46.60
N GLY A 374 -10.98 -7.92 -46.83
CA GLY A 374 -10.07 -8.54 -45.88
C GLY A 374 -8.92 -7.62 -45.48
N GLY A 375 -8.90 -7.24 -44.21
CA GLY A 375 -7.67 -7.11 -43.46
C GLY A 375 -7.81 -8.09 -42.31
N THR A 376 -6.94 -9.08 -42.24
CA THR A 376 -6.62 -9.79 -40.99
C THR A 376 -6.10 -8.76 -40.01
N ARG A 377 -7.01 -7.99 -39.42
CA ARG A 377 -6.74 -7.25 -38.21
C ARG A 377 -6.76 -8.33 -37.14
N GLU A 378 -5.62 -8.99 -36.97
CA GLU A 378 -5.27 -9.62 -35.70
C GLU A 378 -5.79 -8.66 -34.62
N PRO A 379 -6.62 -9.13 -33.67
CA PRO A 379 -6.98 -8.29 -32.55
C PRO A 379 -5.64 -7.91 -31.92
N SER A 380 -5.25 -6.66 -32.07
CA SER A 380 -4.07 -6.13 -31.41
C SER A 380 -4.22 -6.57 -29.96
N LEU A 381 -3.29 -7.41 -29.49
CA LEU A 381 -3.22 -7.92 -28.11
C LEU A 381 -3.04 -6.72 -27.16
N ALA A 382 -4.12 -5.98 -27.00
CA ALA A 382 -4.35 -5.07 -25.91
C ALA A 382 -4.54 -5.99 -24.70
N SER A 383 -3.83 -5.67 -23.63
CA SER A 383 -3.80 -6.38 -22.35
C SER A 383 -5.21 -6.41 -21.74
N THR A 384 -6.06 -7.33 -22.20
CA THR A 384 -7.40 -7.50 -21.67
C THR A 384 -7.29 -7.99 -20.22
N PRO A 385 -8.09 -7.44 -19.30
CA PRO A 385 -8.13 -7.93 -17.92
C PRO A 385 -8.58 -9.39 -17.89
N SER A 386 -8.18 -10.11 -16.84
CA SER A 386 -8.61 -11.49 -16.64
C SER A 386 -10.11 -11.56 -16.38
N ASN A 387 -10.76 -12.54 -17.01
CA ASN A 387 -12.19 -12.82 -16.85
C ASN A 387 -12.46 -13.86 -15.74
N SER A 388 -11.44 -14.28 -15.00
CA SER A 388 -11.55 -15.22 -13.89
C SER A 388 -12.20 -14.56 -12.66
N LYS A 389 -12.81 -15.38 -11.78
CA LYS A 389 -13.40 -14.87 -10.53
C LYS A 389 -12.32 -14.17 -9.71
N PRO A 390 -12.51 -12.89 -9.34
CA PRO A 390 -11.53 -12.19 -8.51
C PRO A 390 -11.30 -12.87 -7.16
N THR A 391 -10.04 -12.97 -6.74
CA THR A 391 -9.65 -13.45 -5.40
C THR A 391 -9.78 -12.35 -4.36
N SER A 392 -9.44 -11.12 -4.73
CA SER A 392 -9.47 -9.94 -3.85
C SER A 392 -9.71 -8.67 -4.66
N MET A 393 -10.26 -7.64 -4.02
CA MET A 393 -10.39 -6.32 -4.61
C MET A 393 -10.11 -5.21 -3.61
N SER A 394 -9.53 -4.13 -4.08
CA SER A 394 -9.26 -2.93 -3.28
C SER A 394 -9.60 -1.71 -4.13
N TYR A 395 -10.43 -0.83 -3.57
CA TYR A 395 -10.81 0.44 -4.19
C TYR A 395 -10.34 1.61 -3.33
N SER A 396 -9.49 2.45 -3.91
CA SER A 396 -9.12 3.74 -3.36
C SER A 396 -9.08 4.72 -4.52
N HIS A 397 -10.06 5.64 -4.55
CA HIS A 397 -10.22 6.55 -5.68
C HIS A 397 -8.90 7.27 -6.03
N PRO A 398 -8.51 7.31 -7.31
CA PRO A 398 -9.26 6.89 -8.50
C PRO A 398 -8.98 5.45 -8.95
N TYR A 399 -8.23 4.65 -8.19
CA TYR A 399 -7.78 3.33 -8.60
C TYR A 399 -8.66 2.22 -8.06
N LEU A 400 -9.02 1.28 -8.93
CA LEU A 400 -9.67 0.02 -8.58
C LEU A 400 -8.76 -1.13 -9.03
N LEU A 401 -8.30 -1.92 -8.07
CA LEU A 401 -7.36 -3.01 -8.29
C LEU A 401 -8.04 -4.33 -7.94
N VAL A 402 -7.88 -5.30 -8.84
CA VAL A 402 -8.51 -6.61 -8.76
C VAL A 402 -7.43 -7.66 -8.88
N ALA A 403 -7.37 -8.57 -7.91
CA ALA A 403 -6.47 -9.71 -7.94
C ALA A 403 -7.17 -10.94 -8.52
N HIS A 404 -6.43 -11.72 -9.30
CA HIS A 404 -6.95 -12.90 -9.98
C HIS A 404 -6.23 -14.20 -9.56
N PRO A 405 -6.88 -15.36 -9.77
CA PRO A 405 -6.29 -16.66 -9.56
C PRO A 405 -5.28 -17.06 -10.65
N ASP A 406 -5.44 -16.57 -11.88
CA ASP A 406 -4.30 -16.48 -12.79
C ASP A 406 -3.35 -15.44 -12.19
N ASN A 407 -2.06 -15.57 -12.33
CA ASN A 407 -1.02 -14.73 -11.73
C ASN A 407 -1.01 -13.23 -12.12
N THR A 408 -2.17 -12.63 -12.38
CA THR A 408 -2.34 -11.26 -12.88
C THR A 408 -3.11 -10.38 -11.90
N LEU A 409 -2.97 -9.07 -12.09
CA LEU A 409 -3.83 -8.07 -11.48
C LEU A 409 -4.49 -7.24 -12.58
N SER A 410 -5.75 -6.86 -12.39
CA SER A 410 -6.43 -5.92 -13.27
C SER A 410 -6.58 -4.57 -12.59
N LEU A 411 -6.01 -3.52 -13.19
CA LEU A 411 -6.11 -2.15 -12.72
C LEU A 411 -7.11 -1.37 -13.58
N TYR A 412 -8.06 -0.73 -12.92
CA TYR A 412 -9.05 0.15 -13.53
C TYR A 412 -8.93 1.56 -12.95
N LEU A 413 -9.14 2.56 -13.79
CA LEU A 413 -9.22 3.96 -13.38
C LEU A 413 -10.68 4.40 -13.35
N VAL A 414 -11.16 4.76 -12.17
CA VAL A 414 -12.50 5.27 -11.92
C VAL A 414 -12.49 6.78 -12.00
N LYS A 415 -13.15 7.32 -13.02
CA LYS A 415 -13.33 8.76 -13.20
C LYS A 415 -14.68 9.16 -12.64
N SER A 416 -14.64 9.82 -11.48
CA SER A 416 -15.80 10.42 -10.82
C SER A 416 -15.73 11.92 -11.04
N THR A 417 -16.73 12.48 -11.72
CA THR A 417 -16.86 13.91 -11.99
C THR A 417 -18.20 14.42 -11.45
N ALA A 418 -18.41 15.74 -11.46
CA ALA A 418 -19.67 16.31 -11.01
C ALA A 418 -20.90 15.78 -11.80
N SER A 419 -20.74 15.31 -13.04
CA SER A 419 -21.84 14.87 -13.91
C SER A 419 -21.77 13.40 -14.37
N ALA A 420 -20.61 12.75 -14.34
CA ALA A 420 -20.44 11.39 -14.85
C ALA A 420 -19.55 10.52 -13.98
N LEU A 421 -19.87 9.22 -13.93
CA LEU A 421 -19.05 8.15 -13.39
C LEU A 421 -18.68 7.20 -14.53
N SER A 422 -17.40 6.89 -14.70
CA SER A 422 -16.94 5.95 -15.72
C SER A 422 -15.74 5.15 -15.24
N ILE A 423 -15.62 3.93 -15.72
CA ILE A 423 -14.47 3.05 -15.47
C ILE A 423 -13.68 2.91 -16.77
N SER A 424 -12.37 3.07 -16.73
CA SER A 424 -11.50 2.88 -17.90
C SER A 424 -11.49 1.42 -18.37
N PRO A 425 -11.17 1.14 -19.65
CA PRO A 425 -10.80 -0.22 -20.05
C PRO A 425 -9.62 -0.68 -19.19
N GLY A 426 -9.80 -1.76 -18.43
CA GLY A 426 -8.82 -2.24 -17.46
C GLY A 426 -7.48 -2.56 -18.09
N SER A 427 -6.40 -2.38 -17.34
CA SER A 427 -5.05 -2.80 -17.74
C SER A 427 -4.62 -4.00 -16.92
N CYS A 428 -4.26 -5.08 -17.60
CA CYS A 428 -3.64 -6.24 -16.95
C CYS A 428 -2.18 -5.92 -16.57
N LEU A 429 -1.87 -6.13 -15.30
CA LEU A 429 -0.54 -6.01 -14.70
C LEU A 429 0.04 -7.41 -14.51
N TRP A 430 1.25 -7.60 -15.03
CA TRP A 430 1.96 -8.88 -15.02
C TRP A 430 3.17 -8.78 -14.10
N GLY A 431 3.42 -9.83 -13.34
CA GLY A 431 4.60 -9.90 -12.49
C GLY A 431 4.67 -11.15 -11.65
N HIS A 432 3.55 -11.57 -11.06
CA HIS A 432 3.56 -12.75 -10.20
C HIS A 432 3.82 -14.03 -10.98
N THR A 433 4.49 -14.98 -10.32
CA THR A 433 4.70 -16.33 -10.84
C THR A 433 3.60 -17.32 -10.40
N SER A 434 2.75 -16.93 -9.45
CA SER A 434 1.64 -17.74 -8.93
C SER A 434 0.37 -16.91 -8.70
N SER A 435 -0.73 -17.58 -8.35
CA SER A 435 -2.02 -16.96 -8.03
C SER A 435 -1.87 -15.84 -7.00
N VAL A 436 -2.55 -14.71 -7.20
CA VAL A 436 -2.50 -13.59 -6.25
C VAL A 436 -3.58 -13.79 -5.18
N SER A 437 -3.18 -13.89 -3.92
CA SER A 437 -4.11 -14.04 -2.79
C SER A 437 -4.76 -12.72 -2.39
N GLY A 438 -4.00 -11.62 -2.46
CA GLY A 438 -4.57 -10.31 -2.22
C GLY A 438 -3.71 -9.14 -2.66
N ALA A 439 -4.40 -8.01 -2.77
CA ALA A 439 -3.82 -6.77 -3.23
C ALA A 439 -4.50 -5.59 -2.52
N HIS A 440 -3.69 -4.59 -2.16
CA HIS A 440 -4.14 -3.40 -1.47
C HIS A 440 -3.60 -2.16 -2.17
N ILE A 441 -4.45 -1.15 -2.33
CA ILE A 441 -4.07 0.16 -2.88
C ILE A 441 -3.90 1.15 -1.74
N GLY A 442 -2.80 1.90 -1.77
CA GLY A 442 -2.56 3.00 -0.85
C GLY A 442 -2.96 4.34 -1.44
N PHE A 443 -3.10 5.34 -0.58
CA PHE A 443 -3.44 6.71 -0.96
C PHE A 443 -2.37 7.42 -1.81
N SER A 444 -1.16 6.88 -1.89
CA SER A 444 0.00 7.49 -2.57
C SER A 444 0.22 7.01 -4.02
N GLY A 445 -0.82 6.47 -4.68
CA GLY A 445 -0.69 5.89 -6.03
C GLY A 445 0.24 4.66 -6.09
N LYS A 446 0.43 3.98 -4.95
CA LYS A 446 1.15 2.71 -4.88
C LYS A 446 0.17 1.59 -4.59
N ALA A 447 0.52 0.39 -5.00
CA ALA A 447 -0.18 -0.81 -4.58
C ALA A 447 0.81 -1.89 -4.16
N VAL A 448 0.35 -2.78 -3.30
CA VAL A 448 1.11 -3.96 -2.89
C VAL A 448 0.23 -5.18 -3.14
N SER A 449 0.85 -6.24 -3.62
CA SER A 449 0.17 -7.51 -3.89
C SER A 449 1.04 -8.67 -3.45
N VAL A 450 0.38 -9.76 -3.06
CA VAL A 450 1.04 -10.93 -2.48
C VAL A 450 0.54 -12.20 -3.14
N SER A 451 1.46 -13.11 -3.42
CA SER A 451 1.15 -14.42 -3.95
C SER A 451 0.40 -15.29 -2.94
N ARG A 452 -0.27 -16.33 -3.40
CA ARG A 452 -0.98 -17.30 -2.55
C ARG A 452 -0.05 -18.07 -1.62
N LEU A 453 1.14 -18.41 -2.12
CA LEU A 453 2.18 -19.11 -1.36
C LEU A 453 2.98 -18.17 -0.45
N GLY A 454 2.84 -16.86 -0.61
CA GLY A 454 3.58 -15.86 0.16
C GLY A 454 5.06 -15.74 -0.13
N ASP A 455 5.52 -16.42 -1.17
CA ASP A 455 6.87 -16.39 -1.70
C ASP A 455 7.21 -15.11 -2.48
N GLU A 456 6.18 -14.38 -2.91
CA GLU A 456 6.32 -13.22 -3.76
C GLU A 456 5.42 -12.07 -3.29
N ILE A 457 6.09 -10.96 -2.95
CA ILE A 457 5.45 -9.68 -2.68
C ILE A 457 5.96 -8.71 -3.73
N ARG A 458 5.01 -7.99 -4.36
CA ARG A 458 5.32 -6.97 -5.35
C ARG A 458 4.73 -5.62 -4.96
N VAL A 459 5.54 -4.59 -5.11
CA VAL A 459 5.13 -3.19 -5.03
C VAL A 459 4.95 -2.65 -6.43
N TRP A 460 3.83 -1.97 -6.66
CA TRP A 460 3.43 -1.40 -7.93
C TRP A 460 3.40 0.12 -7.83
N ASP A 461 4.00 0.78 -8.80
CA ASP A 461 3.88 2.23 -8.98
C ASP A 461 2.76 2.52 -9.99
N LEU A 462 1.60 2.97 -9.50
CA LEU A 462 0.42 3.29 -10.32
C LEU A 462 0.44 4.75 -10.81
N GLU A 463 1.45 5.52 -10.40
CA GLU A 463 1.61 6.93 -10.72
C GLU A 463 2.01 7.14 -12.21
N GLY A 464 1.45 8.17 -12.86
CA GLY A 464 1.75 8.53 -14.26
C GLY A 464 0.75 8.03 -15.30
N GLY A 465 -0.34 7.40 -14.87
CA GLY A 465 -1.51 7.08 -15.70
C GLY A 465 -1.26 5.96 -16.73
N ILE A 466 -2.21 5.04 -16.82
CA ILE A 466 -2.27 3.97 -17.84
C ILE A 466 -2.53 4.48 -19.27
N SER A 467 -2.84 5.77 -19.41
CA SER A 467 -3.06 6.44 -20.70
C SER A 467 -1.76 6.87 -21.37
N SER A 468 -0.63 6.93 -20.65
CA SER A 468 0.66 7.24 -21.27
C SER A 468 1.20 6.02 -22.02
N THR A 469 1.62 6.21 -23.26
CA THR A 469 2.22 5.16 -24.10
C THR A 469 3.47 4.56 -23.46
N ALA A 470 4.21 5.35 -22.67
CA ALA A 470 5.36 4.92 -21.88
C ALA A 470 4.97 3.90 -20.79
N ASN A 471 3.92 4.16 -20.01
CA ASN A 471 3.48 3.22 -18.98
C ASN A 471 2.88 1.93 -19.56
N ARG A 472 2.23 1.99 -20.73
CA ARG A 472 1.77 0.77 -21.42
C ARG A 472 2.94 -0.14 -21.83
N ARG A 473 4.06 0.43 -22.28
CA ARG A 473 5.27 -0.34 -22.59
C ARG A 473 5.89 -0.95 -21.33
N ARG A 474 6.00 -0.17 -20.24
CA ARG A 474 6.53 -0.66 -18.96
C ARG A 474 5.66 -1.75 -18.33
N SER A 475 4.34 -1.63 -18.42
CA SER A 475 3.39 -2.65 -17.95
C SER A 475 3.59 -3.97 -18.70
N LYS A 476 3.81 -3.89 -20.03
CA LYS A 476 4.09 -5.07 -20.85
C LYS A 476 5.44 -5.72 -20.53
N ASN A 477 6.42 -4.91 -20.13
CA ASN A 477 7.75 -5.40 -19.75
C ASN A 477 7.86 -5.84 -18.28
N GLY A 478 6.80 -5.73 -17.48
CA GLY A 478 6.82 -6.03 -16.03
C GLY A 478 7.56 -5.00 -15.17
N GLU A 479 8.07 -3.91 -15.77
CA GLU A 479 8.87 -2.85 -15.13
C GLU A 479 8.06 -1.92 -14.21
N LEU A 480 6.75 -2.12 -14.09
CA LEU A 480 5.89 -1.39 -13.15
C LEU A 480 5.88 -2.02 -11.75
N SER A 481 6.42 -3.23 -11.63
CA SER A 481 6.48 -3.95 -10.37
C SER A 481 7.91 -4.15 -9.90
N VAL A 482 8.07 -4.06 -8.60
CA VAL A 482 9.32 -4.35 -7.91
C VAL A 482 9.07 -5.50 -6.94
N ARG A 483 9.80 -6.60 -7.11
CA ARG A 483 9.75 -7.72 -6.17
C ARG A 483 10.47 -7.31 -4.90
N VAL A 484 9.79 -7.45 -3.77
CA VAL A 484 10.38 -7.20 -2.45
C VAL A 484 11.36 -8.32 -2.13
N GLN A 485 12.58 -7.93 -1.79
CA GLN A 485 13.66 -8.84 -1.43
C GLN A 485 14.22 -8.43 -0.06
N PRO A 486 14.39 -9.39 0.86
CA PRO A 486 15.09 -9.10 2.11
C PRO A 486 16.51 -8.66 1.79
N SER A 487 16.98 -7.58 2.41
CA SER A 487 18.35 -7.11 2.26
C SER A 487 19.31 -8.21 2.71
N ARG A 488 20.21 -8.66 1.82
CA ARG A 488 21.31 -9.55 2.19
C ARG A 488 22.17 -8.82 3.23
N GLY A 489 22.07 -9.24 4.49
CA GLY A 489 23.03 -8.82 5.51
C GLY A 489 24.43 -9.14 4.99
N ASN A 490 25.30 -8.14 5.00
CA ASN A 490 26.67 -8.21 4.52
C ASN A 490 27.44 -9.22 5.38
N GLU A 491 27.40 -10.51 5.04
CA GLU A 491 28.19 -11.55 5.67
C GLU A 491 29.64 -11.36 5.24
N PHE A 492 30.43 -10.73 6.11
CA PHE A 492 31.84 -11.06 6.17
C PHE A 492 31.93 -12.54 6.53
N HIS A 493 32.49 -13.35 5.62
CA HIS A 493 32.98 -14.67 5.93
C HIS A 493 33.87 -14.60 7.17
N GLY A 494 33.44 -15.25 8.26
CA GLY A 494 34.15 -15.29 9.53
C GLY A 494 33.72 -16.51 10.33
N ASP A 495 34.56 -17.53 10.23
CA ASP A 495 34.73 -18.79 10.95
C ASP A 495 33.79 -19.26 12.08
N ILE A 496 33.64 -20.59 12.03
CA ILE A 496 33.19 -21.57 13.01
C ILE A 496 33.44 -21.14 14.47
N SER A 497 32.39 -21.13 15.28
CA SER A 497 32.49 -21.42 16.72
C SER A 497 31.19 -22.03 17.25
N GLU A 498 31.34 -23.22 17.85
CA GLU A 498 30.34 -23.87 18.68
C GLU A 498 30.23 -23.12 20.01
N ASP A 499 29.05 -22.58 20.34
CA ASP A 499 28.62 -22.51 21.74
C ASP A 499 27.09 -22.43 21.86
N GLY A 500 26.57 -23.15 22.85
CA GLY A 500 25.16 -23.35 23.14
C GLY A 500 24.54 -22.17 23.86
N SER A 501 23.85 -21.31 23.10
CA SER A 501 22.80 -20.42 23.60
C SER A 501 21.58 -20.58 22.69
N PRO A 502 20.33 -20.35 23.17
CA PRO A 502 19.15 -20.54 22.34
C PRO A 502 19.24 -19.54 21.20
N ARG A 503 19.63 -20.05 20.03
CA ARG A 503 19.77 -19.29 18.80
C ARG A 503 18.47 -18.54 18.59
N LYS A 504 18.53 -17.20 18.63
CA LYS A 504 17.57 -16.38 17.89
C LYS A 504 17.57 -16.96 16.49
N HIS A 505 16.57 -17.78 16.16
CA HIS A 505 16.42 -18.36 14.83
C HIS A 505 16.36 -17.18 13.88
N SER A 506 17.50 -16.90 13.24
CA SER A 506 17.62 -15.79 12.31
C SER A 506 16.62 -16.09 11.21
N LEU A 507 15.57 -15.28 11.11
CA LEU A 507 14.50 -15.33 10.10
C LEU A 507 15.03 -15.51 8.66
N ARG A 508 16.31 -15.23 8.42
CA ARG A 508 17.05 -15.57 7.21
C ARG A 508 17.04 -17.07 6.88
N LEU A 509 17.21 -17.97 7.84
CA LEU A 509 17.11 -19.42 7.60
C LEU A 509 15.70 -19.82 7.18
N ALA A 510 14.65 -19.15 7.67
CA ALA A 510 13.25 -19.39 7.28
C ALA A 510 12.83 -18.68 5.97
N LEU A 511 13.69 -17.80 5.43
CA LEU A 511 13.54 -17.14 4.13
C LEU A 511 14.41 -17.81 3.05
N ASP A 512 15.58 -18.34 3.42
CA ASP A 512 16.50 -19.10 2.55
C ASP A 512 16.11 -20.59 2.45
N GLN A 513 15.55 -21.19 3.50
CA GLN A 513 14.70 -22.37 3.35
C GLN A 513 13.41 -21.85 2.73
N GLY A 514 13.25 -22.08 1.41
CA GLY A 514 12.03 -21.72 0.70
C GLY A 514 10.80 -22.01 1.55
N PHE A 515 9.87 -21.06 1.58
CA PHE A 515 8.68 -21.15 2.41
C PHE A 515 8.06 -22.54 2.31
N ASP A 516 7.79 -23.14 3.47
CA ASP A 516 7.13 -24.45 3.55
C ASP A 516 5.86 -24.41 2.67
N ASP A 517 5.73 -25.36 1.74
CA ASP A 517 4.67 -25.42 0.72
C ASP A 517 3.26 -25.41 1.36
N CYS A 518 3.18 -25.71 2.66
CA CYS A 518 1.98 -25.68 3.47
C CYS A 518 1.55 -24.27 3.93
N THR A 519 2.33 -23.21 3.70
CA THR A 519 1.96 -21.85 4.17
C THR A 519 1.01 -21.15 3.20
N VAL A 520 -0.16 -20.78 3.71
CA VAL A 520 -1.21 -20.12 2.93
C VAL A 520 -1.32 -18.67 3.39
N ASN A 521 -1.19 -17.74 2.45
CA ASN A 521 -1.51 -16.35 2.73
C ASN A 521 -3.01 -16.13 2.57
N ARG A 522 -3.67 -15.62 3.62
CA ARG A 522 -5.08 -15.22 3.59
C ARG A 522 -5.32 -13.91 2.81
N GLY A 523 -4.34 -13.46 2.03
CA GLY A 523 -4.45 -12.31 1.12
C GLY A 523 -4.51 -10.94 1.78
N TRP A 524 -4.51 -10.83 3.12
CA TRP A 524 -4.49 -9.52 3.75
C TRP A 524 -3.11 -8.88 3.66
N VAL A 525 -3.09 -7.64 3.17
CA VAL A 525 -1.89 -6.83 2.97
C VAL A 525 -2.22 -5.39 3.36
N GLY A 526 -1.38 -4.79 4.20
CA GLY A 526 -1.45 -3.38 4.56
C GLY A 526 -0.08 -2.73 4.42
N PHE A 527 -0.02 -1.46 4.06
CA PHE A 527 1.25 -0.75 3.95
C PHE A 527 1.11 0.73 4.24
N ASP A 528 2.21 1.32 4.73
CA ASP A 528 2.40 2.76 4.87
C ASP A 528 3.62 3.21 4.05
N GLU A 529 4.09 4.44 4.26
CA GLU A 529 5.27 4.96 3.57
C GLU A 529 6.57 4.20 3.89
N GLN A 530 6.62 3.50 5.02
CA GLN A 530 7.84 2.91 5.58
C GLN A 530 7.82 1.39 5.57
N ASN A 531 6.64 0.78 5.70
CA ASN A 531 6.47 -0.63 5.99
C ASN A 531 5.39 -1.26 5.11
N VAL A 532 5.62 -2.52 4.73
CA VAL A 532 4.61 -3.42 4.18
C VAL A 532 4.36 -4.54 5.17
N ILE A 533 3.10 -4.93 5.36
CA ILE A 533 2.70 -5.98 6.28
C ILE A 533 1.84 -7.00 5.55
N VAL A 534 2.13 -8.26 5.79
CA VAL A 534 1.39 -9.40 5.25
C VAL A 534 0.98 -10.32 6.39
N LEU A 535 -0.29 -10.74 6.37
CA LEU A 535 -0.78 -11.78 7.25
C LEU A 535 -0.45 -13.16 6.67
N ARG A 536 0.28 -13.96 7.45
CA ARG A 536 0.69 -15.31 7.09
C ARG A 536 0.10 -16.32 8.06
N GLU A 537 -0.37 -17.43 7.53
CA GLU A 537 -0.78 -18.62 8.28
C GLU A 537 0.31 -19.70 8.11
N LYS A 538 0.82 -20.20 9.23
CA LYS A 538 1.77 -21.32 9.27
C LYS A 538 1.01 -22.66 9.24
N SER A 539 1.71 -23.73 8.91
CA SER A 539 1.17 -25.10 8.84
C SER A 539 0.51 -25.58 10.14
N GLU A 540 0.95 -25.06 11.29
CA GLU A 540 0.38 -25.36 12.61
C GLU A 540 -0.89 -24.54 12.93
N GLY A 541 -1.40 -23.75 11.98
CA GLY A 541 -2.54 -22.84 12.19
C GLY A 541 -2.18 -21.55 12.93
N SER A 542 -0.92 -21.38 13.34
CA SER A 542 -0.45 -20.14 13.95
C SER A 542 -0.41 -19.00 12.91
N GLN A 543 -0.84 -17.81 13.34
CA GLN A 543 -0.91 -16.64 12.47
C GLN A 543 0.12 -15.60 12.90
N ALA A 544 0.87 -15.10 11.92
CA ALA A 544 1.91 -14.12 12.13
C ALA A 544 1.83 -13.00 11.10
N LEU A 545 2.20 -11.80 11.56
CA LEU A 545 2.36 -10.64 10.71
C LEU A 545 3.82 -10.51 10.32
N VAL A 546 4.09 -10.62 9.03
CA VAL A 546 5.41 -10.37 8.48
C VAL A 546 5.50 -8.89 8.12
N VAL A 547 6.43 -8.18 8.74
CA VAL A 547 6.68 -6.75 8.55
C VAL A 547 7.96 -6.57 7.73
N TYR A 548 7.82 -5.90 6.60
CA TYR A 548 8.88 -5.52 5.66
C TYR A 548 9.14 -4.02 5.82
N ASP A 549 10.27 -3.66 6.43
CA ASP A 549 10.68 -2.29 6.73
C ASP A 549 11.65 -1.77 5.67
N PHE A 550 11.30 -0.66 5.01
CA PHE A 550 12.07 -0.04 3.93
C PHE A 550 12.96 1.13 4.41
N THR A 551 13.05 1.39 5.71
CA THR A 551 13.78 2.56 6.26
C THR A 551 15.30 2.50 6.15
#